data_AF-A0A3C0RB06-F1
#
_entry.id   AF-A0A3C0RB06-F1
#
_cell.length_a   1.000
_cell.length_b   1.000
_cell.length_c   1.000
_cell.angle_alpha   90.00
_cell.angle_beta   90.00
_cell.angle_gamma   90.00
#
_symmetry.space_group_name_H-M   'P 1'
#
loop_
_entity.id
_entity.type
_entity.pdbx_description
1 polymer ?
#
loop_
_entity_poly.entity_id
_entity_poly.type
_entity_poly.pdbx_seq_one_letter_code
_entity_poly.pdbx_strand_id
1 'polypeptide(L)'
;AVDKAEQESESALKTNAHSVGEMAAWCERNGKQLISISTDYVFDGKGTAPYTVQHPTDPLNYYGYSKWLGEQLIKENHPKGIVVRTSWVYSTHGNNFVRTMLRLMK
;
A
#
# COMPACT_ATOMS: atom_id res chain seq x y z
N ALA A 1 -11.79 1.56 -1.48
CA ALA A 1 -10.55 1.77 -0.69
C ALA A 1 -9.72 2.85 -1.37
N VAL A 2 -9.38 2.66 -2.64
CA VAL A 2 -8.76 3.68 -3.50
C VAL A 2 -9.60 4.96 -3.54
N ASP A 3 -10.86 4.89 -3.97
CA ASP A 3 -11.73 6.08 -4.09
C ASP A 3 -11.94 6.85 -2.78
N LYS A 4 -11.92 6.13 -1.65
CA LYS A 4 -12.06 6.74 -0.32
C LYS A 4 -10.84 7.56 0.06
N ALA A 5 -9.64 7.17 -0.39
CA ALA A 5 -8.42 7.89 -0.06
C ALA A 5 -8.36 9.27 -0.76
N GLU A 6 -9.01 9.43 -1.90
CA GLU A 6 -9.15 10.71 -2.58
C GLU A 6 -10.09 11.65 -1.81
N GLN A 7 -11.16 11.11 -1.24
CA GLN A 7 -12.16 11.90 -0.50
C GLN A 7 -11.71 12.22 0.94
N GLU A 8 -10.94 11.32 1.56
CA GLU A 8 -10.52 11.38 2.96
C GLU A 8 -8.99 11.36 3.08
N SER A 9 -8.32 12.30 2.40
CA SER A 9 -6.86 12.35 2.27
C SER A 9 -6.10 12.35 3.60
N GLU A 10 -6.55 13.09 4.61
CA GLU A 10 -5.89 13.12 5.92
C GLU A 10 -5.98 11.77 6.64
N SER A 11 -7.16 11.14 6.59
CA SER A 11 -7.39 9.79 7.14
C SER A 11 -6.52 8.75 6.42
N ALA A 12 -6.38 8.88 5.11
CA ALA A 12 -5.50 8.04 4.30
C ALA A 12 -4.03 8.20 4.69
N LEU A 13 -3.52 9.44 4.85
CA LEU A 13 -2.14 9.67 5.32
C LEU A 13 -1.91 9.09 6.71
N LYS A 14 -2.83 9.34 7.64
CA LYS A 14 -2.73 8.85 9.01
C LYS A 14 -2.63 7.33 9.05
N THR A 15 -3.43 6.65 8.23
CA THR A 15 -3.56 5.19 8.24
C THR A 15 -2.49 4.49 7.39
N ASN A 16 -2.15 5.04 6.21
CA ASN A 16 -1.27 4.39 5.25
C ASN A 16 0.20 4.77 5.42
N ALA A 17 0.48 5.94 6.00
CA ALA A 17 1.83 6.47 6.16
C ALA A 17 2.24 6.63 7.62
N HIS A 18 1.60 7.54 8.37
CA HIS A 18 2.09 7.93 9.70
C HIS A 18 2.05 6.78 10.71
N SER A 19 0.92 6.06 10.80
CA SER A 19 0.81 4.89 11.70
C SER A 19 1.85 3.81 11.38
N VAL A 20 2.13 3.60 10.09
CA VAL A 20 3.10 2.62 9.60
C VAL A 20 4.52 3.05 9.98
N GLY A 21 4.85 4.34 9.85
CA GLY A 21 6.12 4.90 10.33
C GLY A 21 6.32 4.72 11.83
N GLU A 22 5.29 5.01 12.64
CA GLU A 22 5.31 4.79 14.09
C GLU A 22 5.50 3.30 14.45
N MET A 23 4.81 2.40 13.75
CA MET A 23 4.99 0.95 13.91
C MET A 23 6.41 0.51 13.54
N ALA A 24 7.01 1.08 12.48
CA ALA A 24 8.38 0.81 12.08
C ALA A 24 9.37 1.26 13.17
N ALA A 25 9.27 2.49 13.65
CA ALA A 25 10.11 3.01 14.73
C ALA A 25 9.95 2.20 16.03
N TRP A 26 8.74 1.73 16.32
CA TRP A 26 8.53 0.82 17.46
C TRP A 26 9.20 -0.54 17.25
N CYS A 27 9.07 -1.13 16.04
CA CYS A 27 9.69 -2.42 15.72
C CYS A 27 11.22 -2.37 15.83
N GLU A 28 11.87 -1.33 15.29
CA GLU A 28 13.31 -1.12 15.40
C GLU A 28 13.76 -1.04 16.86
N ARG A 29 13.08 -0.22 17.68
CA ARG A 29 13.40 -0.07 19.12
C ARG A 29 13.26 -1.35 19.93
N ASN A 30 12.41 -2.28 19.48
CA ASN A 30 12.10 -3.51 20.21
C ASN A 30 12.69 -4.78 19.55
N GLY A 31 13.52 -4.61 18.53
CA GLY A 31 14.10 -5.73 17.78
C GLY A 31 13.04 -6.66 17.19
N LYS A 32 11.90 -6.11 16.74
CA LYS A 32 10.82 -6.86 16.08
C LYS A 32 10.88 -6.65 14.58
N GLN A 33 10.41 -7.66 13.85
CA GLN A 33 10.29 -7.58 12.40
C GLN A 33 8.98 -6.92 12.01
N LEU A 34 9.04 -5.94 11.10
CA LEU A 34 7.85 -5.41 10.43
C LEU A 34 7.70 -6.02 9.03
N ILE A 35 6.47 -6.43 8.69
CA ILE A 35 6.05 -6.75 7.34
C ILE A 35 4.86 -5.86 7.01
N SER A 36 4.97 -5.06 5.95
CA SER A 36 3.92 -4.14 5.51
C SER A 36 3.44 -4.50 4.11
N ILE A 37 2.12 -4.56 3.94
CA ILE A 37 1.51 -4.78 2.64
C ILE A 37 1.31 -3.43 1.95
N SER A 38 1.80 -3.32 0.72
CA SER A 38 1.66 -2.15 -0.13
C SER A 38 0.92 -2.50 -1.43
N THR A 39 0.98 -1.62 -2.43
CA THR A 39 0.16 -1.66 -3.63
C THR A 39 0.99 -1.41 -4.87
N ASP A 40 0.52 -1.90 -6.02
CA ASP A 40 0.96 -1.52 -7.35
C ASP A 40 0.70 -0.04 -7.70
N TYR A 41 -0.22 0.63 -7.00
CA TYR A 41 -0.55 2.05 -7.21
C TYR A 41 0.58 3.02 -6.85
N VAL A 42 1.71 2.53 -6.33
CA VAL A 42 2.95 3.32 -6.16
C VAL A 42 3.68 3.56 -7.49
N PHE A 43 3.28 2.88 -8.56
CA PHE A 43 3.82 3.03 -9.91
C PHE A 43 2.91 3.89 -10.80
N ASP A 44 3.45 4.33 -11.94
CA ASP A 44 2.79 5.24 -12.88
C ASP A 44 1.83 4.55 -13.87
N GLY A 45 1.76 3.22 -13.86
CA GLY A 45 0.95 2.42 -14.77
C GLY A 45 1.33 2.49 -16.26
N LYS A 46 2.44 3.13 -16.64
CA LYS A 46 2.87 3.29 -18.04
C LYS A 46 3.82 2.19 -18.52
N GLY A 47 4.16 1.24 -17.65
CA GLY A 47 5.04 0.13 -17.97
C GLY A 47 4.43 -0.81 -19.00
N THR A 48 5.23 -1.19 -20.00
CA THR A 48 4.87 -2.23 -20.99
C THR A 48 5.42 -3.61 -20.60
N ALA A 49 6.15 -3.69 -19.49
CA ALA A 49 6.73 -4.90 -18.92
C ALA A 49 6.46 -4.95 -17.41
N PRO A 50 6.53 -6.14 -16.77
CA PRO A 50 6.34 -6.26 -15.33
C PRO A 50 7.31 -5.38 -14.53
N TYR A 51 6.78 -4.65 -13.55
CA TYR A 51 7.60 -3.84 -12.65
C TYR A 51 8.48 -4.72 -11.75
N THR A 52 9.75 -4.34 -11.62
CA THR A 52 10.68 -4.94 -10.64
C THR A 52 10.59 -4.22 -9.30
N VAL A 53 11.12 -4.82 -8.23
CA VAL A 53 11.13 -4.16 -6.91
C VAL A 53 12.06 -2.94 -6.86
N GLN A 54 13.01 -2.84 -7.79
CA GLN A 54 13.88 -1.66 -7.97
C GLN A 54 13.29 -0.62 -8.93
N HIS A 55 12.13 -0.87 -9.54
CA HIS A 55 11.54 0.08 -10.47
C HIS A 55 11.19 1.40 -9.75
N PRO A 56 11.46 2.57 -10.37
CA PRO A 56 11.10 3.86 -9.81
C PRO A 56 9.59 3.94 -9.52
N THR A 57 9.25 4.54 -8.38
CA THR A 57 7.86 4.77 -7.99
C THR A 57 7.44 6.18 -8.38
N ASP A 58 6.27 6.32 -8.98
CA ASP A 58 5.64 7.59 -9.35
C ASP A 58 4.11 7.43 -9.23
N PRO A 59 3.56 7.56 -8.00
CA PRO A 59 2.16 7.25 -7.74
C PRO A 59 1.19 8.20 -8.46
N LEU A 60 0.23 7.65 -9.21
CA LEU A 60 -0.74 8.45 -9.98
C LEU A 60 -1.85 9.10 -9.14
N ASN A 61 -2.10 8.58 -7.94
CA ASN A 61 -3.24 8.99 -7.13
C ASN A 61 -2.89 9.06 -5.65
N TYR A 62 -3.78 9.65 -4.86
CA TYR A 62 -3.52 9.92 -3.46
C TYR A 62 -3.42 8.64 -2.63
N TYR A 63 -4.18 7.61 -2.99
CA TYR A 63 -4.02 6.28 -2.40
C TYR A 63 -2.59 5.76 -2.57
N GLY A 64 -2.09 5.73 -3.80
CA GLY A 64 -0.73 5.33 -4.14
C GLY A 64 0.32 6.17 -3.43
N TYR A 65 0.15 7.50 -3.43
CA TYR A 65 1.04 8.43 -2.74
C TYR A 65 1.11 8.14 -1.23
N SER A 66 -0.04 7.97 -0.57
CA SER A 66 -0.09 7.70 0.88
C SER A 66 0.56 6.36 1.24
N LYS A 67 0.43 5.33 0.38
CA LYS A 67 1.09 4.03 0.55
C LYS A 67 2.59 4.13 0.32
N TRP A 68 3.02 4.82 -0.74
CA TRP A 68 4.42 5.07 -1.04
C TRP A 68 5.12 5.82 0.09
N LEU A 69 4.48 6.85 0.67
CA LEU A 69 5.02 7.57 1.82
C LEU A 69 5.20 6.64 3.02
N GLY A 70 4.26 5.73 3.27
CA GLY A 70 4.42 4.68 4.28
C GLY A 70 5.62 3.77 4.03
N GLU A 71 5.90 3.40 2.78
CA GLU A 71 7.11 2.65 2.42
C GLU A 71 8.39 3.44 2.74
N GLN A 72 8.42 4.73 2.43
CA GLN A 72 9.56 5.59 2.75
C GLN A 72 9.78 5.68 4.26
N LEU A 73 8.71 5.88 5.05
CA LEU A 73 8.79 5.93 6.50
C LEU A 73 9.25 4.61 7.12
N ILE A 74 8.90 3.46 6.54
CA ILE A 74 9.47 2.16 6.98
C ILE A 74 10.96 2.14 6.70
N LYS A 75 11.38 2.51 5.49
CA LYS A 75 12.79 2.49 5.08
C LYS A 75 13.66 3.39 5.96
N GLU A 76 13.13 4.55 6.36
CA GLU A 76 13.79 5.49 7.25
C GLU A 76 13.87 4.98 8.70
N ASN A 77 12.75 4.47 9.24
CA ASN A 77 12.66 4.14 10.67
C ASN A 77 13.03 2.70 11.03
N HIS A 78 12.97 1.77 10.07
CA HIS A 78 13.30 0.35 10.23
C HIS A 78 13.82 -0.24 8.90
N PRO A 79 15.11 -0.02 8.55
CA PRO A 79 15.68 -0.44 7.26
C PRO A 79 15.61 -1.94 6.97
N LYS A 80 15.39 -2.78 8.00
CA LYS A 80 15.20 -4.23 7.88
C LYS A 80 13.73 -4.63 7.65
N GLY A 81 12.81 -3.67 7.63
CA GLY A 81 11.40 -3.89 7.37
C GLY A 81 11.15 -4.44 5.97
N ILE A 82 10.13 -5.28 5.83
CA ILE A 82 9.76 -5.91 4.56
C ILE A 82 8.51 -5.23 4.02
N VAL A 83 8.59 -4.75 2.79
CA VAL A 83 7.43 -4.22 2.06
C VAL A 83 7.04 -5.22 0.97
N VAL A 84 5.78 -5.67 1.00
CA VAL A 84 5.21 -6.56 -0.03
C VAL A 84 4.20 -5.77 -0.85
N ARG A 85 4.58 -5.37 -2.06
CA ARG A 85 3.66 -4.75 -3.02
C ARG A 85 2.80 -5.83 -3.68
N THR A 86 1.49 -5.68 -3.63
CA THR A 86 0.52 -6.60 -4.25
C THR A 86 -0.49 -5.82 -5.08
N SER A 87 -1.26 -6.51 -5.90
CA SER A 87 -2.31 -5.92 -6.74
C SER A 87 -3.53 -6.83 -6.78
N TRP A 88 -4.69 -6.24 -7.04
CA TRP A 88 -5.94 -6.96 -7.34
C TRP A 88 -6.33 -8.02 -6.29
N VAL A 89 -6.12 -7.70 -5.00
CA VAL A 89 -6.41 -8.62 -3.89
C VAL A 89 -7.91 -8.90 -3.79
N TYR A 90 -8.27 -10.17 -3.64
CA TYR A 90 -9.63 -10.63 -3.40
C TYR A 90 -9.64 -11.71 -2.31
N SER A 91 -10.80 -11.94 -1.69
CA SER A 91 -10.97 -13.01 -0.72
C SER A 91 -12.43 -13.46 -0.64
N THR A 92 -12.70 -14.50 0.13
CA THR A 92 -14.05 -14.93 0.48
C THR A 92 -14.77 -13.93 1.40
N HIS A 93 -14.03 -12.99 2.01
CA HIS A 93 -14.53 -11.97 2.91
C HIS A 93 -14.53 -10.57 2.25
N GLY A 94 -15.38 -9.68 2.79
CA GLY A 94 -15.45 -8.28 2.36
C GLY A 94 -15.98 -8.06 0.94
N ASN A 95 -15.94 -6.80 0.49
CA ASN A 95 -16.29 -6.42 -0.87
C ASN A 95 -15.05 -6.51 -1.76
N ASN A 96 -15.17 -7.17 -2.90
CA ASN A 96 -14.10 -7.28 -3.91
C ASN A 96 -14.70 -7.44 -5.31
N PHE A 97 -13.83 -7.37 -6.33
CA PHE A 97 -14.24 -7.45 -7.72
C PHE A 97 -14.98 -8.76 -8.04
N VAL A 98 -14.43 -9.91 -7.65
CA VAL A 98 -15.01 -11.24 -7.92
C VAL A 98 -16.43 -11.35 -7.36
N ARG A 99 -16.64 -10.98 -6.09
CA ARG A 99 -17.98 -11.02 -5.47
C ARG A 99 -18.96 -10.05 -6.13
N THR A 100 -18.48 -8.89 -6.57
CA THR A 100 -19.30 -7.91 -7.30
C THR A 100 -19.78 -8.49 -8.63
N MET A 101 -18.88 -9.09 -9.41
CA MET A 101 -19.23 -9.71 -10.70
C MET A 101 -20.21 -10.88 -10.53
N LEU A 102 -19.96 -11.78 -9.57
CA LEU A 102 -20.86 -12.89 -9.27
C LEU A 102 -22.29 -12.44 -8.89
N ARG A 103 -22.43 -11.26 -8.27
CA ARG A 103 -23.75 -10.69 -7.94
C ARG A 103 -24.44 -10.11 -9.17
N LEU A 104 -23.69 -9.48 -10.08
CA LEU A 104 -24.22 -8.79 -11.25
C LEU A 104 -24.49 -9.72 -12.45
N MET A 105 -23.85 -10.88 -12.51
CA MET A 105 -24.02 -11.88 -13.58
C MET A 105 -25.21 -12.84 -13.33
N LYS A 106 -26.20 -12.40 -12.55
CA LYS A 106 -27.45 -13.12 -12.32
C LYS A 106 -28.53 -12.65 -13.28
#